data_AF-A0A7G6T1E3-F1
#
_entry.id   AF-A0A7G6T1E3-F1
#
_cell.length_a   1.000
_cell.length_b   1.000
_cell.length_c   1.000
_cell.angle_alpha   90.00
_cell.angle_beta   90.00
_cell.angle_gamma   90.00
#
_symmetry.space_group_name_H-M   'P 1'
#
loop_
_entity.id
_entity.type
_entity.pdbx_description
1 polymer ?
#
loop_
_entity_poly.entity_id
_entity_poly.type
_entity_poly.pdbx_seq_one_letter_code
_entity_poly.pdbx_strand_id
1 'polypeptide(L)' 'MAFTVIWYGRQGIVDKETFDAEKTAKDHAISMFQTRKGDDGIVAVEVRNDNGAVVFSHAES' A
#
# COMPACT_ATOMS: atom_id res chain seq x y z
N MET A 1 7.05 8.18 13.65
CA MET A 1 7.50 7.12 12.72
C MET A 1 6.69 7.27 11.46
N ALA A 2 7.32 7.29 10.29
CA ALA A 2 6.59 7.40 9.04
C ALA A 2 6.35 6.01 8.46
N PHE A 3 5.17 5.79 7.90
CA PHE A 3 4.79 4.56 7.23
C PHE A 3 4.47 4.87 5.78
N THR A 4 5.13 4.20 4.86
CA THR A 4 4.91 4.38 3.42
C THR A 4 4.07 3.24 2.89
N VAL A 5 2.88 3.56 2.42
CA VAL A 5 2.06 2.67 1.59
C VAL A 5 2.60 2.74 0.18
N ILE A 6 2.88 1.59 -0.43
CA ILE A 6 3.37 1.46 -1.80
C ILE A 6 2.37 0.61 -2.56
N TRP A 7 1.82 1.18 -3.62
CA TRP A 7 0.87 0.53 -4.51
C TRP A 7 1.59 -0.05 -5.71
N TYR A 8 1.29 -1.30 -6.04
CA TYR A 8 1.88 -2.01 -7.16
C TYR A 8 0.78 -2.41 -8.14
N GLY A 9 0.92 -1.98 -9.38
CA GLY A 9 0.17 -2.46 -10.52
C GLY A 9 0.94 -3.53 -11.27
N ARG A 10 0.36 -4.04 -12.36
CA ARG A 10 0.98 -5.09 -13.20
C ARG A 10 2.35 -4.70 -13.78
N GLN A 11 2.63 -3.41 -13.92
CA GLN A 11 3.86 -2.88 -14.52
C GLN A 11 4.90 -2.42 -13.48
N GLY A 12 4.60 -2.47 -12.18
CA GLY A 12 5.48 -2.01 -11.11
C GLY A 12 4.79 -1.09 -10.11
N ILE A 13 5.57 -0.22 -9.46
CA ILE A 13 5.04 0.75 -8.48
C ILE A 13 4.20 1.79 -9.20
N VAL A 14 2.94 1.92 -8.78
CA VAL A 14 1.98 2.90 -9.29
C VAL A 14 2.01 4.16 -8.45
N ASP A 15 2.01 4.03 -7.12
CA ASP A 15 1.89 5.16 -6.22
C ASP A 15 2.53 4.90 -4.85
N LYS A 16 2.85 5.98 -4.13
CA LYS A 16 3.44 5.92 -2.78
C LYS A 16 2.85 7.02 -1.90
N GLU A 17 2.32 6.62 -0.75
CA GLU A 17 1.67 7.52 0.21
C GLU A 17 2.33 7.37 1.58
N THR A 18 2.56 8.48 2.29
CA THR A 18 3.23 8.46 3.59
C THR A 18 2.25 8.86 4.69
N PHE A 19 2.25 8.08 5.77
CA PHE A 19 1.37 8.24 6.92
C PHE A 19 2.19 8.34 8.20
N ASP A 20 1.67 9.08 9.18
CA ASP A 20 2.26 9.23 10.51
C ASP A 20 1.96 8.06 11.46
N ALA A 21 1.04 7.16 11.09
CA ALA A 21 0.62 6.03 11.92
C ALA A 21 0.44 4.73 11.11
N GLU A 22 0.96 3.61 11.65
CA GLU A 22 0.88 2.29 11.04
C GLU A 22 -0.56 1.86 10.80
N LYS A 23 -1.40 2.05 11.82
CA LYS A 23 -2.81 1.64 11.77
C LYS A 23 -3.55 2.36 10.65
N THR A 24 -3.33 3.66 10.51
CA THR A 24 -3.93 4.49 9.45
C THR A 24 -3.45 4.04 8.08
N ALA A 25 -2.15 3.78 7.92
CA ALA A 25 -1.58 3.28 6.66
C ALA A 25 -2.19 1.93 6.25
N LYS A 26 -2.31 1.00 7.20
CA LYS A 26 -2.91 -0.33 6.97
C LYS A 26 -4.40 -0.24 6.64
N ASP A 27 -5.16 0.52 7.42
CA ASP A 27 -6.60 0.70 7.21
C ASP A 27 -6.88 1.34 5.84
N HIS A 28 -6.10 2.37 5.50
CA HIS A 28 -6.15 3.01 4.18
C HIS A 28 -5.80 2.03 3.05
N ALA A 29 -4.70 1.27 3.19
CA ALA A 29 -4.30 0.27 2.21
C ALA A 29 -5.40 -0.76 1.97
N ILE A 30 -6.02 -1.31 3.03
CA ILE A 30 -7.10 -2.31 2.91
C ILE A 30 -8.35 -1.69 2.28
N SER A 31 -8.76 -0.51 2.75
CA SER A 31 -9.97 0.17 2.29
C SER A 31 -9.88 0.56 0.82
N MET A 32 -8.73 1.09 0.38
CA MET A 32 -8.53 1.57 -0.98
C MET A 32 -8.14 0.47 -1.96
N PHE A 33 -7.66 -0.70 -1.50
CA PHE A 33 -7.17 -1.75 -2.39
C PHE A 33 -8.23 -2.23 -3.37
N GLN A 34 -9.47 -2.47 -2.90
CA GLN A 34 -10.54 -2.94 -3.79
C GLN A 34 -10.94 -1.89 -4.84
N THR A 35 -10.96 -0.60 -4.46
CA THR A 35 -11.26 0.50 -5.40
C THR A 35 -10.15 0.66 -6.43
N ARG A 36 -8.88 0.75 -5.99
CA ARG A 36 -7.72 0.92 -6.88
C ARG A 36 -7.41 -0.32 -7.72
N LYS A 37 -7.83 -1.52 -7.30
CA LYS A 37 -7.74 -2.74 -8.11
C LYS A 37 -8.59 -2.63 -9.37
N GLY A 38 -9.80 -2.09 -9.25
CA GLY A 38 -10.73 -1.91 -10.37
C GLY A 38 -10.37 -0.72 -11.28
N ASP A 39 -9.98 0.41 -10.68
CA ASP A 39 -9.75 1.66 -11.42
C ASP A 39 -8.32 1.77 -11.96
N ASP A 40 -7.32 1.58 -11.09
CA ASP A 40 -5.89 1.72 -11.41
C ASP A 40 -5.20 0.40 -11.79
N GLY A 41 -5.89 -0.75 -11.67
CA GLY A 41 -5.31 -2.06 -11.94
C GLY A 41 -4.24 -2.49 -10.93
N ILE A 42 -4.36 -2.04 -9.67
CA ILE A 42 -3.51 -2.47 -8.56
C ILE A 42 -3.65 -3.98 -8.34
N VAL A 43 -2.50 -4.65 -8.16
CA VAL A 43 -2.41 -6.08 -7.87
C VAL A 43 -1.82 -6.37 -6.49
N ALA A 44 -1.04 -5.43 -5.94
CA ALA A 44 -0.46 -5.55 -4.61
C ALA A 44 -0.30 -4.19 -3.93
N VAL A 45 -0.29 -4.19 -2.61
CA VAL A 45 0.00 -3.03 -1.76
C VAL A 45 0.88 -3.48 -0.60
N GLU A 46 1.87 -2.65 -0.26
CA GLU A 46 2.74 -2.87 0.89
C GLU A 46 2.72 -1.64 1.79
N VAL A 47 2.78 -1.83 3.10
CA VAL A 47 3.06 -0.78 4.07
C VAL A 47 4.44 -1.04 4.65
N ARG A 48 5.33 -0.06 4.51
CA ARG A 48 6.69 -0.10 5.04
C ARG A 48 6.86 0.92 6.16
N ASN A 49 7.65 0.60 7.17
CA ASN A 49 8.04 1.59 8.19
C ASN A 49 9.23 2.45 7.71
N ASP A 50 9.65 3.41 8.53
CA ASP A 50 10.74 4.34 8.20
C ASP A 50 12.11 3.66 7.98
N ASN A 51 12.29 2.45 8.54
CA ASN A 51 13.46 1.62 8.34
C ASN A 51 13.40 0.80 7.02
N GLY A 52 12.33 0.97 6.24
CA GLY A 52 12.09 0.25 4.99
C GLY A 52 11.58 -1.18 5.16
N ALA A 53 11.28 -1.61 6.38
CA ALA A 53 10.75 -2.95 6.65
C ALA A 53 9.24 -3.01 6.33
N VAL A 54 8.82 -4.07 5.63
CA VAL A 54 7.41 -4.32 5.32
C VAL A 54 6.68 -4.76 6.58
N VAL A 55 5.75 -3.93 7.06
CA VAL A 55 4.91 -4.21 8.25
C VAL A 55 3.52 -4.72 7.88
N PHE A 56 3.15 -4.63 6.60
CA PHE A 56 1.95 -5.22 6.03
C PHE A 56 2.11 -5.35 4.52
N SER A 57 1.58 -6.42 3.95
CA SER A 57 1.54 -6.64 2.51
C SER A 57 0.24 -7.35 2.17
N HIS A 58 -0.43 -6.87 1.12
CA HIS A 58 -1.64 -7.48 0.60
C HIS A 58 -1.54 -7.56 -0.92
N ALA A 59 -1.74 -8.75 -1.45
CA ALA A 59 -1.71 -9.01 -2.89
C ALA A 59 -2.86 -9.95 -3.23
N GLU A 60 -3.54 -9.65 -4.33
CA GLU A 60 -4.57 -10.54 -4.88
C GLU A 60 -4.23 -10.83 -6.35
N SER A 61 -4.16 -12.12 -6.69
CA SER A 61 -3.96 -12.63 -8.06
C SER A 61 -5.28 -12.88 -8.77
#